data_AF-A0A135VFL4-F1
#
_entry.id   AF-A0A135VFL4-F1
#
_cell.length_a   1.000
_cell.length_b   1.000
_cell.length_c   1.000
_cell.angle_alpha   90.00
_cell.angle_beta   90.00
_cell.angle_gamma   90.00
#
_symmetry.space_group_name_H-M   'P 1'
#
loop_
_entity.id
_entity.type
_entity.pdbx_description
1 polymer ?
#
loop_
_entity_poly.entity_id
_entity_poly.type
_entity_poly.pdbx_seq_one_letter_code
_entity_poly.pdbx_strand_id
1 'polypeptide(L)'
;MNEFGLLMRLLTRSGNPIGAGLEDMLDVLGLPEDIGRHLLFQRLSSLHRSLQPLGLVIRHNPIDHVFYVDTSIRGRQILEDTSLPDRLAATLLVVITLAYQQEGWVSIERVSEFRRKAKRGVRDDLKELAARGYVEFNDSNTRVRPGPRSAFEIDYEEFFKRLIS
;
A
#
# COMPACT_ATOMS: atom_id res chain seq x y z
N MET A 1 -26.46 2.15 14.56
CA MET A 1 -25.34 1.40 13.96
C MET A 1 -24.06 1.84 14.66
N ASN A 2 -23.25 0.92 15.17
CA ASN A 2 -22.05 1.24 15.98
C ASN A 2 -20.93 1.84 15.12
N GLU A 3 -20.22 2.86 15.62
CA GLU A 3 -19.09 3.52 14.96
C GLU A 3 -17.98 2.53 14.57
N PHE A 4 -17.71 1.52 15.40
CA PHE A 4 -16.76 0.45 15.05
C PHE A 4 -17.25 -0.43 13.89
N GLY A 5 -18.56 -0.63 13.76
CA GLY A 5 -19.14 -1.34 12.61
C GLY A 5 -18.98 -0.55 11.31
N LEU A 6 -19.10 0.79 11.38
CA LEU A 6 -18.81 1.68 10.26
C LEU A 6 -17.34 1.61 9.86
N LEU A 7 -16.42 1.76 10.81
CA LEU A 7 -14.99 1.66 10.56
C LEU A 7 -14.60 0.31 9.99
N MET A 8 -15.11 -0.81 10.54
CA MET A 8 -14.85 -2.13 9.97
C MET A 8 -15.32 -2.23 8.52
N ARG A 9 -16.53 -1.76 8.20
CA ARG A 9 -17.04 -1.76 6.82
C ARG A 9 -16.15 -0.95 5.87
N LEU A 10 -15.62 0.18 6.32
CA LEU A 10 -14.72 1.04 5.55
C LEU A 10 -13.35 0.37 5.35
N LEU A 11 -12.75 -0.15 6.42
CA LEU A 11 -11.42 -0.75 6.39
C LEU A 11 -11.37 -2.10 5.68
N THR A 12 -12.51 -2.80 5.55
CA THR A 12 -12.64 -4.04 4.77
C THR A 12 -13.25 -3.80 3.39
N ARG A 13 -13.36 -2.55 2.93
CA ARG A 13 -13.91 -2.24 1.60
C ARG A 13 -13.02 -2.87 0.53
N SER A 14 -13.61 -3.77 -0.26
CA SER A 14 -12.98 -4.36 -1.44
C SER A 14 -12.98 -3.37 -2.60
N GLY A 15 -11.87 -3.26 -3.33
CA GLY A 15 -11.73 -2.33 -4.46
C GLY A 15 -10.26 -2.02 -4.75
N ASN A 16 -10.02 -1.00 -5.56
CA ASN A 16 -8.69 -0.44 -5.77
C ASN A 16 -8.77 1.08 -5.55
N PRO A 17 -8.31 1.62 -4.40
CA PRO A 17 -7.56 0.93 -3.34
C PRO A 17 -8.45 0.11 -2.39
N ILE A 18 -7.85 -0.85 -1.67
CA ILE A 18 -8.50 -1.63 -0.62
C ILE A 18 -8.48 -0.81 0.68
N GLY A 19 -9.61 -0.73 1.37
CA GLY A 19 -9.75 0.04 2.60
C GLY A 19 -10.32 1.45 2.39
N ALA A 20 -9.98 2.38 3.28
CA ALA A 20 -10.53 3.73 3.28
C ALA A 20 -9.49 4.79 3.64
N GLY A 21 -9.59 5.95 2.97
CA GLY A 21 -8.78 7.13 3.27
C GLY A 21 -9.24 7.83 4.55
N LEU A 22 -8.39 8.72 5.06
CA LEU A 22 -8.67 9.51 6.27
C LEU A 22 -9.96 10.34 6.12
N GLU A 23 -10.09 11.06 5.00
CA GLU A 23 -11.23 11.96 4.75
C GLU A 23 -12.56 11.18 4.63
N ASP A 24 -12.57 10.06 3.92
CA ASP A 24 -13.76 9.18 3.81
C ASP A 24 -14.21 8.65 5.19
N MET A 25 -13.26 8.36 6.08
CA MET A 25 -13.57 7.95 7.46
C MET A 25 -14.09 9.11 8.32
N LEU A 26 -13.58 10.33 8.15
CA LEU A 26 -14.07 11.52 8.86
C LEU A 26 -15.50 11.85 8.44
N ASP A 27 -15.75 11.85 7.12
CA ASP A 27 -17.05 12.14 6.52
C ASP A 27 -18.12 11.16 7.02
N VAL A 28 -17.84 9.86 6.96
CA VAL A 28 -18.80 8.82 7.37
C VAL A 28 -19.08 8.84 8.88
N LEU A 29 -18.12 9.27 9.69
CA LEU A 29 -18.30 9.44 11.13
C LEU A 29 -18.87 10.81 11.51
N GLY A 30 -19.05 11.72 10.55
CA GLY A 30 -19.52 13.08 10.79
C GLY A 30 -18.59 13.89 11.69
N LEU A 31 -17.28 13.63 11.60
CA LEU A 31 -16.29 14.30 12.44
C LEU A 31 -15.73 15.55 11.74
N PRO A 32 -15.62 16.70 12.43
CA PRO A 32 -15.05 17.92 11.84
C PRO A 32 -13.54 17.76 11.58
N GLU A 33 -13.01 18.30 10.47
CA GLU A 33 -11.60 18.10 10.07
C GLU A 33 -10.57 18.49 11.15
N ASP A 34 -10.85 19.57 11.89
CA ASP A 34 -9.91 20.20 12.83
C ASP A 34 -9.59 19.34 14.07
N ILE A 35 -10.62 18.68 14.63
CA ILE A 35 -10.53 17.87 15.87
C ILE A 35 -10.78 16.38 15.57
N GLY A 36 -11.50 16.11 14.49
CA GLY A 36 -11.95 14.78 14.07
C GLY A 36 -10.81 13.84 13.76
N ARG A 37 -9.67 14.35 13.24
CA ARG A 37 -8.48 13.53 12.98
C ARG A 37 -7.94 12.88 14.25
N HIS A 38 -7.81 13.64 15.33
CA HIS A 38 -7.33 13.11 16.60
C HIS A 38 -8.30 12.04 17.15
N LEU A 39 -9.60 12.34 17.13
CA LEU A 39 -10.62 11.42 17.60
C LEU A 39 -10.69 10.14 16.74
N LEU A 40 -10.55 10.27 15.43
CA LEU A 40 -10.47 9.14 14.49
C LEU A 40 -9.28 8.25 14.81
N PHE A 41 -8.08 8.81 15.05
CA PHE A 41 -6.92 8.00 15.42
C PHE A 41 -7.08 7.30 16.77
N GLN A 42 -7.73 7.93 17.76
CA GLN A 42 -8.06 7.27 19.03
C GLN A 42 -9.02 6.09 18.82
N ARG A 43 -10.03 6.27 17.95
CA ARG A 43 -11.00 5.22 17.59
C ARG A 43 -10.33 4.08 16.82
N LEU A 44 -9.51 4.38 15.82
CA LEU A 44 -8.72 3.39 15.08
C LEU A 44 -7.79 2.61 16.01
N SER A 45 -7.12 3.30 16.95
CA SER A 45 -6.24 2.65 17.93
C SER A 45 -7.02 1.69 18.85
N SER A 46 -8.23 2.10 19.27
CA SER A 46 -9.09 1.27 20.12
C SER A 46 -9.64 0.06 19.36
N LEU A 47 -10.03 0.25 18.10
CA LEU A 47 -10.44 -0.82 17.20
C LEU A 47 -9.29 -1.79 16.95
N HIS A 48 -8.09 -1.29 16.62
CA HIS A 48 -6.88 -2.10 16.42
C HIS A 48 -6.61 -3.01 17.63
N ARG A 49 -6.61 -2.46 18.86
CA ARG A 49 -6.43 -3.25 20.09
C ARG A 49 -7.50 -4.33 20.28
N SER A 50 -8.74 -4.05 19.86
CA SER A 50 -9.85 -5.00 19.95
C SER A 50 -9.75 -6.12 18.91
N LEU A 51 -9.11 -5.84 17.76
CA LEU A 51 -8.90 -6.78 16.67
C LEU A 51 -7.67 -7.68 16.87
N GLN A 52 -6.65 -7.21 17.59
CA GLN A 52 -5.41 -7.96 17.83
C GLN A 52 -5.61 -9.39 18.38
N PRO A 53 -6.52 -9.65 19.35
CA PRO A 53 -6.78 -11.01 19.84
C PRO A 53 -7.33 -11.97 18.77
N LEU A 54 -7.96 -11.43 17.72
CA LEU A 54 -8.47 -12.19 16.58
C LEU A 54 -7.40 -12.44 15.51
N GLY A 55 -6.16 -11.98 15.76
CA GLY A 55 -5.10 -11.99 14.75
C GLY A 55 -5.35 -11.01 13.62
N LEU A 56 -6.09 -9.93 13.86
CA LEU A 56 -6.36 -8.88 12.89
C LEU A 56 -5.65 -7.58 13.29
N VAL A 57 -5.11 -6.87 12.30
CA VAL A 57 -4.38 -5.60 12.47
C VAL A 57 -4.88 -4.57 11.47
N ILE A 58 -4.96 -3.32 11.91
CA ILE A 58 -5.17 -2.18 11.01
C ILE A 58 -3.80 -1.72 10.53
N ARG A 59 -3.62 -1.65 9.21
CA ARG A 59 -2.41 -1.18 8.53
C ARG A 59 -2.70 0.10 7.74
N HIS A 60 -1.64 0.84 7.42
CA HIS A 60 -1.68 2.01 6.56
C HIS A 60 -0.88 1.75 5.29
N ASN A 61 -1.49 1.96 4.12
CA ASN A 61 -0.80 1.99 2.84
C ASN A 61 -0.47 3.46 2.52
N PRO A 62 0.81 3.86 2.62
CA PRO A 62 1.20 5.25 2.39
C PRO A 62 1.18 5.67 0.91
N ILE A 63 1.11 4.73 -0.03
CA ILE A 63 1.06 5.03 -1.46
C ILE A 63 -0.35 5.46 -1.88
N ASP A 64 -1.36 4.72 -1.40
CA ASP A 64 -2.76 5.02 -1.69
C ASP A 64 -3.42 5.89 -0.60
N HIS A 65 -2.68 6.22 0.47
CA HIS A 65 -3.15 6.98 1.64
C HIS A 65 -4.40 6.38 2.31
N VAL A 66 -4.50 5.05 2.34
CA VAL A 66 -5.64 4.32 2.90
C VAL A 66 -5.25 3.46 4.10
N PHE A 67 -6.20 3.29 5.00
CA PHE A 67 -6.15 2.31 6.09
C PHE A 67 -6.96 1.07 5.71
N TYR A 68 -6.45 -0.10 6.06
CA TYR A 68 -7.09 -1.38 5.76
C TYR A 68 -6.90 -2.39 6.90
N VAL A 69 -7.77 -3.39 6.98
CA VAL A 69 -7.62 -4.52 7.91
C VAL A 69 -6.85 -5.65 7.21
N ASP A 70 -5.89 -6.22 7.92
CA ASP A 70 -5.10 -7.38 7.51
C ASP A 70 -4.96 -8.38 8.67
N THR A 71 -4.36 -9.53 8.39
CA THR A 71 -4.04 -10.57 9.38
C THR A 71 -2.63 -10.37 9.97
N SER A 72 -2.49 -10.60 11.27
CA SER A 72 -1.21 -10.49 11.98
C SER A 72 -0.20 -11.59 11.62
N ILE A 73 -0.64 -12.63 10.89
CA ILE A 73 0.13 -13.86 10.63
C ILE A 73 1.13 -13.70 9.46
N ARG A 74 1.12 -12.60 8.69
CA ARG A 74 1.87 -12.51 7.43
C ARG A 74 3.29 -11.93 7.49
N GLY A 75 4.00 -12.07 8.62
CA GLY A 75 5.37 -11.55 8.75
C GLY A 75 6.50 -12.53 8.43
N ARG A 76 6.30 -13.85 8.59
CA ARG A 76 7.42 -14.83 8.51
C ARG A 76 7.28 -15.94 7.48
N GLN A 77 6.07 -16.43 7.18
CA GLN A 77 5.91 -17.62 6.34
C GLN A 77 5.76 -17.36 4.83
N ILE A 78 5.43 -16.13 4.39
CA ILE A 78 5.24 -15.84 2.96
C ILE A 78 6.55 -15.48 2.26
N LEU A 79 7.58 -15.04 3.00
CA LEU A 79 8.89 -14.74 2.43
C LEU A 79 9.66 -15.98 1.98
N GLU A 80 9.26 -17.19 2.40
CA GLU A 80 10.00 -18.41 2.09
C GLU A 80 9.70 -19.01 0.70
N ASP A 81 8.65 -18.58 -0.01
CA ASP A 81 8.25 -19.22 -1.29
C ASP A 81 8.04 -18.28 -2.49
N THR A 82 8.25 -16.97 -2.32
CA THR A 82 8.08 -15.97 -3.40
C THR A 82 9.28 -15.03 -3.53
N SER A 83 10.48 -15.59 -3.66
CA SER A 83 11.66 -14.77 -4.01
C SER A 83 11.53 -14.24 -5.44
N LEU A 84 11.16 -12.97 -5.59
CA LEU A 84 11.34 -12.25 -6.84
C LEU A 84 12.83 -12.30 -7.23
N PRO A 85 13.17 -12.52 -8.52
CA PRO A 85 14.54 -12.36 -8.99
C PRO A 85 15.05 -10.96 -8.64
N ASP A 86 16.32 -10.82 -8.24
CA ASP A 86 16.94 -9.54 -7.83
C ASP A 86 16.70 -8.41 -8.83
N ARG A 87 16.69 -8.76 -10.13
CA ARG A 87 16.38 -7.82 -11.22
C ARG A 87 15.00 -7.18 -11.03
N LEU A 88 13.98 -8.00 -10.79
CA LEU A 88 12.59 -7.55 -10.61
C LEU A 88 12.40 -6.88 -9.26
N ALA A 89 13.00 -7.42 -8.20
CA ALA A 89 12.96 -6.83 -6.87
C ALA A 89 13.52 -5.40 -6.87
N ALA A 90 14.65 -5.18 -7.55
CA ALA A 90 15.24 -3.86 -7.69
C ALA A 90 14.37 -2.89 -8.52
N THR A 91 13.69 -3.38 -9.57
CA THR A 91 12.77 -2.55 -10.35
C THR A 91 11.51 -2.21 -9.55
N LEU A 92 10.96 -3.16 -8.80
CA LEU A 92 9.82 -2.95 -7.90
C LEU A 92 10.16 -1.95 -6.79
N LEU A 93 11.35 -2.08 -6.20
CA LEU A 93 11.88 -1.14 -5.20
C LEU A 93 11.92 0.29 -5.72
N VAL A 94 12.39 0.49 -6.96
CA VAL A 94 12.41 1.82 -7.59
C VAL A 94 10.99 2.36 -7.79
N VAL A 95 10.06 1.53 -8.25
CA VAL A 95 8.65 1.91 -8.41
C VAL A 95 8.04 2.34 -7.08
N ILE A 96 8.22 1.54 -6.02
CA ILE A 96 7.70 1.84 -4.67
C ILE A 96 8.27 3.15 -4.14
N THR A 97 9.60 3.33 -4.24
CA THR A 97 10.28 4.54 -3.77
C THR A 97 9.78 5.78 -4.50
N LEU A 98 9.68 5.72 -5.84
CA LEU A 98 9.22 6.85 -6.63
C LEU A 98 7.73 7.13 -6.44
N ALA A 99 6.90 6.09 -6.29
CA ALA A 99 5.48 6.23 -6.05
C ALA A 99 5.22 6.91 -4.70
N TYR A 100 6.00 6.58 -3.67
CA TYR A 100 5.96 7.25 -2.38
C TYR A 100 6.32 8.74 -2.49
N GLN A 101 7.27 9.10 -3.37
CA GLN A 101 7.68 10.49 -3.59
C GLN A 101 6.74 11.31 -4.49
N GLN A 102 5.94 10.65 -5.34
CA GLN A 102 5.17 11.28 -6.41
C GLN A 102 3.67 10.96 -6.37
N GLU A 103 3.14 10.58 -5.20
CA GLU A 103 1.70 10.31 -4.98
C GLU A 103 1.16 9.21 -5.92
N GLY A 104 1.84 8.06 -5.95
CA GLY A 104 1.35 6.81 -6.51
C GLY A 104 1.83 6.49 -7.93
N TRP A 105 1.55 7.36 -8.91
CA TRP A 105 1.82 7.05 -10.33
C TRP A 105 3.15 7.61 -10.82
N VAL A 106 4.02 6.75 -11.35
CA VAL A 106 5.38 7.09 -11.77
C VAL A 106 5.55 6.86 -13.27
N SER A 107 6.22 7.77 -13.98
CA SER A 107 6.54 7.57 -15.41
C SER A 107 7.60 6.48 -15.61
N ILE A 108 7.46 5.68 -16.67
CA ILE A 108 8.44 4.62 -17.00
C ILE A 108 9.82 5.23 -17.29
N GLU A 109 9.85 6.43 -17.84
CA GLU A 109 11.07 7.23 -18.05
C GLU A 109 11.79 7.46 -16.73
N ARG A 110 11.06 7.89 -15.68
CA ARG A 110 11.65 8.15 -14.37
C ARG A 110 12.17 6.88 -13.70
N VAL A 111 11.43 5.76 -13.84
CA VAL A 111 11.90 4.45 -13.38
C VAL A 111 13.19 4.06 -14.09
N SER A 112 13.29 4.31 -15.41
CA SER A 112 14.48 4.03 -16.23
C SER A 112 15.69 4.84 -15.79
N GLU A 113 15.52 6.14 -15.54
CA GLU A 113 16.57 7.03 -15.04
C GLU A 113 17.08 6.57 -13.68
N PHE A 114 16.18 6.31 -12.73
CA PHE A 114 16.55 5.95 -11.37
C PHE A 114 17.21 4.56 -11.33
N ARG A 115 16.69 3.60 -12.11
CA ARG A 115 17.27 2.24 -12.21
C ARG A 115 18.61 2.23 -12.96
N ARG A 116 18.93 3.30 -13.70
CA ARG A 116 20.07 3.37 -14.63
C ARG A 116 20.08 2.20 -15.63
N LYS A 117 18.90 1.84 -16.11
CA LYS A 117 18.67 0.72 -17.06
C LYS A 117 17.93 1.25 -18.29
N ALA A 118 18.25 0.73 -19.47
CA ALA A 118 17.59 1.11 -20.71
C ALA A 118 16.06 0.91 -20.63
N LYS A 119 15.30 1.87 -21.19
CA LYS A 119 13.83 1.91 -21.13
C LYS A 119 13.16 0.59 -21.57
N ARG A 120 13.69 -0.07 -22.61
CA ARG A 120 13.21 -1.38 -23.06
C ARG A 120 13.34 -2.44 -21.96
N GLY A 121 14.52 -2.55 -21.36
CA GLY A 121 14.77 -3.52 -20.29
C GLY A 121 13.97 -3.22 -19.01
N VAL A 122 13.65 -1.96 -18.73
CA VAL A 122 12.72 -1.60 -17.64
C VAL A 122 11.30 -2.01 -17.98
N ARG A 123 10.83 -1.76 -19.22
CA ARG A 123 9.50 -2.22 -19.65
C ARG A 123 9.33 -3.72 -19.54
N ASP A 124 10.36 -4.50 -19.88
CA ASP A 124 10.29 -5.96 -19.78
C ASP A 124 10.14 -6.40 -18.31
N ASP A 125 10.93 -5.82 -17.39
CA ASP A 125 10.79 -6.08 -15.94
C ASP A 125 9.39 -5.67 -15.42
N LEU A 126 8.89 -4.51 -15.82
CA LEU A 126 7.59 -3.99 -15.38
C LEU A 126 6.43 -4.84 -15.89
N LYS A 127 6.51 -5.37 -17.12
CA LYS A 127 5.51 -6.32 -17.63
C LYS A 127 5.50 -7.61 -16.83
N GLU A 128 6.67 -8.13 -16.47
CA GLU A 128 6.78 -9.34 -15.64
C GLU A 128 6.24 -9.10 -14.23
N LEU A 129 6.55 -7.95 -13.62
CA LEU A 129 6.00 -7.53 -12.33
C LEU A 129 4.47 -7.36 -12.39
N ALA A 130 3.94 -6.80 -13.49
CA ALA A 130 2.50 -6.62 -13.68
C ALA A 130 1.78 -7.96 -13.81
N ALA A 131 2.33 -8.90 -14.58
CA ALA A 131 1.78 -10.25 -14.70
C ALA A 131 1.71 -11.00 -13.35
N ARG A 132 2.59 -10.64 -12.40
CA ARG A 132 2.62 -11.20 -11.05
C ARG A 132 1.78 -10.40 -10.04
N GLY A 133 1.18 -9.27 -10.44
CA GLY A 133 0.34 -8.39 -9.61
C GLY A 133 1.08 -7.38 -8.73
N TYR A 134 2.40 -7.23 -8.91
CA TYR A 134 3.22 -6.32 -8.10
C TYR A 134 3.19 -4.87 -8.58
N VAL A 135 2.82 -4.62 -9.83
CA VAL A 135 2.64 -3.27 -10.38
C VAL A 135 1.43 -3.22 -11.29
N GLU A 136 0.90 -2.02 -11.48
CA GLU A 136 -0.17 -1.73 -12.43
C GLU A 136 0.30 -0.66 -13.42
N PHE A 137 -0.17 -0.77 -14.67
CA PHE A 137 0.02 0.26 -15.68
C PHE A 137 -1.23 1.15 -15.76
N ASN A 138 -1.03 2.40 -16.14
CA ASN A 138 -2.15 3.26 -16.55
C ASN A 138 -2.64 2.88 -17.95
N ASP A 139 -3.81 3.39 -18.36
CA ASP A 139 -4.43 3.06 -19.66
C ASP A 139 -3.51 3.32 -20.87
N SER A 140 -2.63 4.32 -20.78
CA SER A 140 -1.67 4.66 -21.84
C SER A 140 -0.37 3.85 -21.80
N ASN A 141 -0.17 2.96 -20.81
CA ASN A 141 1.07 2.20 -20.60
C ASN A 141 2.34 3.07 -20.55
N THR A 142 2.20 4.30 -20.06
CA THR A 142 3.29 5.28 -19.89
C THR A 142 3.69 5.46 -18.43
N ARG A 143 2.78 5.15 -17.51
CA ARG A 143 2.97 5.25 -16.07
C ARG A 143 2.70 3.91 -15.42
N VAL A 144 3.30 3.74 -14.26
CA VAL A 144 3.27 2.54 -13.43
C VAL A 144 3.08 2.95 -11.98
N ARG A 145 2.36 2.13 -11.21
CA ARG A 145 2.29 2.23 -9.74
C ARG A 145 2.45 0.86 -9.08
N PRO A 146 2.73 0.80 -7.78
CA PRO A 146 2.63 -0.43 -7.00
C PRO A 146 1.24 -1.07 -7.13
N GLY A 147 1.21 -2.39 -7.29
CA GLY A 147 -0.03 -3.15 -7.44
C GLY A 147 -0.54 -3.69 -6.10
N PRO A 148 -1.75 -4.26 -6.07
CA PRO A 148 -2.37 -4.76 -4.84
C PRO A 148 -1.48 -5.78 -4.12
N ARG A 149 -0.79 -6.66 -4.86
CA ARG A 149 0.09 -7.66 -4.26
C ARG A 149 1.25 -7.04 -3.49
N SER A 150 1.85 -5.96 -4.01
CA SER A 150 2.92 -5.27 -3.28
C SER A 150 2.43 -4.65 -1.98
N ALA A 151 1.20 -4.15 -1.93
CA ALA A 151 0.63 -3.59 -0.70
C ALA A 151 0.35 -4.64 0.39
N PHE A 152 0.15 -5.91 -0.01
CA PHE A 152 -0.06 -7.02 0.92
C PHE A 152 1.21 -7.75 1.33
N GLU A 153 2.19 -7.87 0.43
CA GLU A 153 3.42 -8.63 0.72
C GLU A 153 4.53 -7.76 1.31
N ILE A 154 4.44 -6.43 1.17
CA ILE A 154 5.45 -5.50 1.66
C ILE A 154 4.85 -4.66 2.78
N ASP A 155 5.44 -4.78 3.98
CA ASP A 155 5.19 -3.81 5.05
C ASP A 155 5.89 -2.50 4.71
N TYR A 156 5.18 -1.57 4.04
CA TYR A 156 5.76 -0.29 3.63
C TYR A 156 6.30 0.52 4.80
N GLU A 157 5.66 0.45 5.97
CA GLU A 157 6.10 1.20 7.14
C GLU A 157 7.45 0.68 7.66
N GLU A 158 7.58 -0.63 7.83
CA GLU A 158 8.86 -1.24 8.20
C GLU A 158 9.92 -1.05 7.11
N PHE A 159 9.52 -1.23 5.86
CA PHE A 159 10.39 -1.09 4.69
C PHE A 159 11.00 0.32 4.60
N PHE A 160 10.19 1.38 4.71
CA PHE A 160 10.70 2.75 4.64
C PHE A 160 11.48 3.15 5.90
N LYS A 161 11.13 2.65 7.09
CA LYS A 161 11.94 2.87 8.31
C LYS A 161 13.37 2.36 8.14
N ARG A 162 13.56 1.18 7.54
CA ARG A 162 14.88 0.60 7.27
C ARG A 162 15.69 1.34 6.19
N LEU A 163 15.03 2.15 5.37
CA LEU A 163 15.67 2.87 4.26
C LEU A 163 16.28 4.21 4.70
N ILE A 164 15.81 4.75 5.82
CA ILE A 164 16.23 6.03 6.40
C ILE A 164 17.21 5.84 7.59
N SER A 165 17.29 4.62 8.14
CA SER A 165 18.25 4.21 9.19
C SER A 165 19.63 3.88 8.62
#